data_AF-A0ABD5SGL1-F1
#
_entry.id   AF-A0ABD5SGL1-F1
#
_cell.length_a   1.000
_cell.length_b   1.000
_cell.length_c   1.000
_cell.angle_alpha   90.00
_cell.angle_beta   90.00
_cell.angle_gamma   90.00
#
_symmetry.space_group_name_H-M   'P 1'
#
loop_
_entity.id
_entity.type
_entity.pdbx_description
1 polymer ?
#
loop_
_entity_poly.entity_id
_entity_poly.type
_entity_poly.pdbx_seq_one_letter_code
_entity_poly.pdbx_strand_id
1 'polypeptide(L)'
;MADVLVIGGGPAGLSTALFTAKNGLETTVFDTDETWLHKAHLFNYPGIGSIDGSNYISTLREQVDDFGVTRHQDTEVTSVSTTDDGFLVTTADDEHTADYVVLATGANRDLADELGCSFTDEDVVDVDVTMETSVQDAYTTGAMVRAEEWQAVISAGDGAAAALNILTKEKGEHFHDFDVPADAEELFGSLVDAE
;
A
#
# COMPACT_ATOMS: atom_id res chain seq x y z
N MET A 1 -3.28 -7.21 -16.24
CA MET A 1 -2.93 -5.83 -15.90
C MET A 1 -3.69 -5.55 -14.63
N ALA A 2 -3.00 -5.14 -13.58
CA ALA A 2 -3.68 -4.75 -12.34
C ALA A 2 -4.16 -3.30 -12.48
N ASP A 3 -5.12 -2.88 -11.68
CA ASP A 3 -5.44 -1.46 -11.55
C ASP A 3 -4.36 -0.76 -10.71
N VAL A 4 -3.88 -1.42 -9.65
CA VAL A 4 -2.91 -0.85 -8.69
C VAL A 4 -1.76 -1.82 -8.41
N LEU A 5 -0.53 -1.35 -8.59
CA LEU A 5 0.69 -2.04 -8.13
C LEU A 5 1.21 -1.38 -6.85
N VAL A 6 1.35 -2.17 -5.78
CA VAL A 6 1.89 -1.71 -4.49
C VAL A 6 3.25 -2.35 -4.25
N ILE A 7 4.27 -1.53 -4.04
CA ILE A 7 5.65 -1.98 -3.87
C ILE A 7 6.04 -1.84 -2.40
N GLY A 8 5.99 -2.95 -1.67
CA GLY A 8 6.34 -3.06 -0.26
C GLY A 8 5.20 -3.60 0.61
N GLY A 9 5.40 -4.76 1.25
CA GLY A 9 4.43 -5.39 2.16
C GLY A 9 4.52 -4.95 3.62
N GLY A 10 4.85 -3.68 3.86
CA GLY A 10 4.77 -3.06 5.18
C GLY A 10 3.35 -2.58 5.51
N PRO A 11 3.15 -1.92 6.68
CA PRO A 11 1.84 -1.41 7.08
C PRO A 11 1.22 -0.44 6.07
N ALA A 12 2.05 0.38 5.40
CA ALA A 12 1.57 1.30 4.39
C ALA A 12 1.04 0.58 3.15
N GLY A 13 1.85 -0.26 2.52
CA GLY A 13 1.44 -0.96 1.30
C GLY A 13 0.31 -1.94 1.52
N LEU A 14 0.32 -2.69 2.64
CA LEU A 14 -0.79 -3.60 2.95
C LEU A 14 -2.08 -2.83 3.28
N SER A 15 -2.00 -1.65 3.91
CA SER A 15 -3.16 -0.77 4.09
C SER A 15 -3.68 -0.26 2.75
N THR A 16 -2.81 0.21 1.85
CA THR A 16 -3.21 0.59 0.49
C THR A 16 -3.96 -0.55 -0.20
N ALA A 17 -3.37 -1.75 -0.18
CA ALA A 17 -3.91 -2.91 -0.87
C ALA A 17 -5.27 -3.36 -0.30
N LEU A 18 -5.42 -3.32 1.02
CA LEU A 18 -6.68 -3.59 1.68
C LEU A 18 -7.79 -2.66 1.17
N PHE A 19 -7.53 -1.35 1.19
CA PHE A 19 -8.54 -0.36 0.80
C PHE A 19 -8.88 -0.44 -0.69
N THR A 20 -7.90 -0.60 -1.58
CA THR A 20 -8.16 -0.68 -3.02
C THR A 20 -8.91 -1.96 -3.39
N ALA A 21 -8.47 -3.12 -2.90
CA ALA A 21 -9.09 -4.40 -3.23
C ALA A 21 -10.48 -4.56 -2.63
N LYS A 22 -10.68 -4.16 -1.37
CA LYS A 22 -12.01 -4.12 -0.74
C LYS A 22 -13.03 -3.34 -1.57
N ASN A 23 -12.58 -2.32 -2.30
CA ASN A 23 -13.43 -1.44 -3.10
C ASN A 23 -13.41 -1.76 -4.61
N GLY A 24 -12.94 -2.96 -4.96
CA GLY A 24 -13.12 -3.57 -6.28
C GLY A 24 -12.01 -3.31 -7.29
N LEU A 25 -10.85 -2.78 -6.87
CA LEU A 25 -9.69 -2.62 -7.75
C LEU A 25 -8.81 -3.88 -7.73
N GLU A 26 -8.44 -4.39 -8.90
CA GLU A 26 -7.45 -5.46 -9.05
C GLU A 26 -6.10 -4.97 -8.54
N THR A 27 -5.73 -5.41 -7.34
CA THR A 27 -4.54 -4.92 -6.65
C THR A 27 -3.49 -6.01 -6.50
N THR A 28 -2.25 -5.68 -6.83
CA THR A 28 -1.09 -6.55 -6.70
C THR A 28 -0.06 -5.95 -5.77
N VAL A 29 0.44 -6.73 -4.81
CA VAL A 29 1.46 -6.31 -3.83
C VAL A 29 2.74 -7.10 -4.02
N PHE A 30 3.89 -6.42 -4.04
CA PHE A 30 5.21 -7.06 -3.94
C PHE A 30 5.74 -6.90 -2.52
N ASP A 31 5.99 -8.01 -1.86
CA ASP A 31 6.38 -8.06 -0.45
C ASP A 31 7.69 -8.82 -0.28
N THR A 32 8.72 -8.16 0.23
CA THR A 32 10.03 -8.77 0.49
C THR A 32 10.14 -9.43 1.86
N ASP A 33 9.15 -9.24 2.75
CA ASP A 33 9.19 -9.63 4.17
C ASP A 33 10.34 -9.01 4.99
N GLU A 34 10.95 -7.92 4.51
CA GLU A 34 12.09 -7.29 5.19
C GLU A 34 11.70 -6.13 6.13
N THR A 35 10.41 -6.03 6.47
CA THR A 35 9.90 -4.95 7.31
C THR A 35 10.58 -4.90 8.69
N TRP A 36 10.87 -3.69 9.17
CA TRP A 36 11.50 -3.50 10.49
C TRP A 36 10.60 -3.94 11.66
N LEU A 37 9.30 -4.16 11.41
CA LEU A 37 8.37 -4.62 12.43
C LEU A 37 8.70 -6.00 12.99
N HIS A 38 9.45 -6.84 12.29
CA HIS A 38 9.93 -8.12 12.85
C HIS A 38 10.79 -7.97 14.11
N LYS A 39 11.31 -6.76 14.38
CA LYS A 39 12.11 -6.44 15.57
C LYS A 39 11.34 -5.59 16.57
N ALA A 40 10.07 -5.30 16.33
CA ALA A 40 9.26 -4.37 17.11
C ALA A 40 8.21 -5.09 17.97
N HIS A 41 7.81 -4.41 19.04
CA HIS A 41 6.61 -4.75 19.80
C HIS A 41 5.75 -3.49 19.91
N LEU A 42 4.48 -3.57 19.55
CA LEU A 42 3.60 -2.42 19.40
C LEU A 42 2.72 -2.30 20.64
N PHE A 43 2.87 -1.18 21.35
CA PHE A 43 1.97 -0.73 22.43
C PHE A 43 1.21 0.55 22.05
N ASN A 44 1.49 1.08 20.86
CA ASN A 44 1.14 2.42 20.42
C ASN A 44 0.35 2.40 19.11
N TYR A 45 -0.30 1.28 18.79
CA TYR A 45 -1.28 1.19 17.72
C TYR A 45 -2.69 1.30 18.33
N PRO A 46 -3.39 2.44 18.20
CA PRO A 46 -4.69 2.64 18.85
C PRO A 46 -5.68 1.51 18.54
N GLY A 47 -6.37 1.02 19.56
CA GLY A 47 -7.26 -0.14 19.46
C GLY A 47 -6.57 -1.50 19.70
N ILE A 48 -5.24 -1.57 19.59
CA ILE A 48 -4.44 -2.78 19.87
C ILE A 48 -3.60 -2.52 21.11
N GLY A 49 -3.91 -3.21 22.21
CA GLY A 49 -3.24 -2.96 23.50
C GLY A 49 -1.78 -3.41 23.54
N SER A 50 -1.45 -4.54 22.91
CA SER A 50 -0.10 -5.10 22.85
C SER A 50 -0.03 -6.18 21.78
N ILE A 51 0.89 -6.07 20.83
CA ILE A 51 1.11 -7.08 19.79
C ILE A 51 2.58 -7.12 19.38
N ASP A 52 3.10 -8.32 19.12
CA ASP A 52 4.40 -8.49 18.45
C ASP A 52 4.31 -7.99 17.00
N GLY A 53 5.33 -7.32 16.50
CA GLY A 53 5.28 -6.74 15.15
C GLY A 53 5.19 -7.76 14.03
N SER A 54 5.75 -8.97 14.21
CA SER A 54 5.59 -10.06 13.23
C SER A 54 4.17 -10.59 13.23
N ASN A 55 3.55 -10.70 14.41
CA ASN A 55 2.14 -11.10 14.50
C ASN A 55 1.22 -10.06 13.87
N TYR A 56 1.48 -8.77 14.09
CA TYR A 56 0.72 -7.69 13.45
C TYR A 56 0.78 -7.78 11.92
N ILE A 57 1.98 -7.97 11.34
CA ILE A 57 2.14 -8.10 9.89
C ILE A 57 1.49 -9.38 9.35
N SER A 58 1.63 -10.52 10.03
CA SER A 58 0.95 -11.76 9.64
C SER A 58 -0.57 -11.56 9.56
N THR A 59 -1.16 -10.98 10.61
CA THR A 59 -2.60 -10.70 10.65
C THR A 59 -3.02 -9.72 9.55
N LEU A 60 -2.21 -8.69 9.27
CA LEU A 60 -2.53 -7.74 8.21
C LEU A 60 -2.43 -8.35 6.80
N ARG A 61 -1.48 -9.26 6.57
CA ARG A 61 -1.39 -10.03 5.32
C ARG A 61 -2.59 -10.94 5.13
N GLU A 62 -2.97 -11.71 6.15
CA GLU A 62 -4.17 -12.55 6.13
C GLU A 62 -5.40 -11.72 5.78
N GLN A 63 -5.59 -10.57 6.43
CA GLN A 63 -6.68 -9.66 6.13
C GLN A 63 -6.69 -9.20 4.67
N VAL A 64 -5.53 -8.84 4.13
CA VAL A 64 -5.39 -8.39 2.73
C VAL A 64 -5.68 -9.53 1.75
N ASP A 65 -5.20 -10.74 2.05
CA ASP A 65 -5.42 -11.94 1.24
C ASP A 65 -6.91 -12.32 1.20
N ASP A 66 -7.65 -12.14 2.31
CA ASP A 66 -9.10 -12.38 2.40
C ASP A 66 -9.93 -11.50 1.44
N PHE A 67 -9.40 -10.32 1.05
CA PHE A 67 -10.02 -9.45 0.04
C PHE A 67 -9.52 -9.71 -1.38
N GLY A 68 -8.78 -10.81 -1.62
CA GLY A 68 -8.40 -11.26 -2.96
C GLY A 68 -7.23 -10.52 -3.58
N VAL A 69 -6.39 -9.84 -2.78
CA VAL A 69 -5.17 -9.20 -3.28
C VAL A 69 -4.20 -10.25 -3.82
N THR A 70 -3.63 -9.97 -5.00
CA THR A 70 -2.53 -10.79 -5.55
C THR A 70 -1.22 -10.38 -4.89
N ARG A 71 -0.76 -11.16 -3.90
CA ARG A 71 0.48 -10.85 -3.18
C ARG A 71 1.64 -11.73 -3.65
N HIS A 72 2.65 -11.10 -4.26
CA HIS A 72 3.94 -11.70 -4.57
C HIS A 72 4.84 -11.63 -3.34
N GLN A 73 4.80 -12.70 -2.54
CA GLN A 73 5.63 -12.87 -1.36
C GLN A 73 7.09 -13.16 -1.73
N ASP A 74 8.01 -12.71 -0.89
CA ASP A 74 9.46 -12.83 -1.04
C ASP A 74 9.98 -12.30 -2.39
N THR A 75 9.32 -11.27 -2.92
CA THR A 75 9.58 -10.72 -4.26
C THR A 75 10.00 -9.26 -4.17
N GLU A 76 11.20 -8.96 -4.67
CA GLU A 76 11.72 -7.61 -4.80
C GLU A 76 11.39 -7.00 -6.16
N VAL A 77 10.99 -5.73 -6.15
CA VAL A 77 10.89 -4.90 -7.35
C VAL A 77 12.21 -4.18 -7.55
N THR A 78 12.80 -4.34 -8.73
CA THR A 78 14.12 -3.83 -9.05
C THR A 78 14.10 -2.57 -9.91
N SER A 79 12.98 -2.27 -10.56
CA SER A 79 12.82 -1.07 -11.39
C SER A 79 11.36 -0.68 -11.53
N VAL A 80 11.11 0.63 -11.64
CA VAL A 80 9.80 1.20 -11.97
C VAL A 80 9.95 2.26 -13.06
N SER A 81 9.01 2.29 -14.01
CA SER A 81 9.02 3.30 -15.09
C SER A 81 7.60 3.65 -15.54
N THR A 82 7.45 4.82 -16.16
CA THR A 82 6.20 5.21 -16.81
C THR A 82 6.10 4.62 -18.21
N THR A 83 4.87 4.36 -18.63
CA THR A 83 4.49 3.91 -19.97
C THR A 83 3.43 4.85 -20.55
N ASP A 84 3.00 4.61 -21.79
CA ASP A 84 1.92 5.41 -22.40
C ASP A 84 0.57 5.21 -21.68
N ASP A 85 0.37 4.05 -21.03
CA ASP A 85 -0.90 3.60 -20.44
C ASP A 85 -0.76 3.28 -18.93
N GLY A 86 0.14 3.96 -18.20
CA GLY A 86 0.35 3.75 -16.75
C GLY A 86 1.80 3.43 -16.41
N PHE A 87 2.02 2.38 -15.60
CA PHE A 87 3.34 2.03 -15.05
C PHE A 87 3.79 0.64 -15.44
N LEU A 88 5.11 0.46 -15.52
CA LEU A 88 5.79 -0.83 -15.65
C LEU A 88 6.69 -1.05 -14.43
N VAL A 89 6.43 -2.13 -13.72
CA VAL A 89 7.20 -2.60 -12.56
C VAL A 89 7.92 -3.88 -12.96
N THR A 90 9.23 -3.90 -12.75
CA THR A 90 10.08 -5.04 -13.09
C THR A 90 10.58 -5.73 -11.82
N THR A 91 10.44 -7.05 -11.79
CA THR A 91 11.04 -7.93 -10.78
C THR A 91 12.19 -8.72 -11.42
N ALA A 92 12.84 -9.60 -10.66
CA ALA A 92 13.88 -10.47 -11.21
C ALA A 92 13.38 -11.42 -12.31
N ASP A 93 12.12 -11.85 -12.21
CA ASP A 93 11.55 -12.92 -13.05
C ASP A 93 10.54 -12.40 -14.08
N ASP A 94 9.81 -11.33 -13.75
CA ASP A 94 8.63 -10.89 -14.50
C ASP A 94 8.48 -9.36 -14.55
N GLU A 95 7.67 -8.90 -15.51
CA GLU A 95 7.23 -7.52 -15.71
C GLU A 95 5.72 -7.40 -15.46
N HIS A 96 5.32 -6.33 -14.78
CA HIS A 96 3.93 -6.10 -14.36
C HIS A 96 3.49 -4.68 -14.71
N THR A 97 2.26 -4.53 -15.19
CA THR A 97 1.69 -3.22 -15.55
C THR A 97 0.43 -2.90 -14.77
N ALA A 98 0.24 -1.61 -14.50
CA ALA A 98 -0.98 -1.06 -13.89
C ALA A 98 -1.17 0.43 -14.16
N ASP A 99 -2.39 0.92 -13.96
CA ASP A 99 -2.74 2.33 -14.09
C ASP A 99 -2.13 3.17 -12.95
N TYR A 100 -2.05 2.60 -11.75
CA TYR A 100 -1.52 3.25 -10.55
C TYR A 100 -0.32 2.49 -9.96
N VAL A 101 0.63 3.22 -9.37
CA VAL A 101 1.71 2.64 -8.56
C VAL A 101 1.82 3.30 -7.19
N VAL A 102 2.00 2.50 -6.14
CA VAL A 102 2.24 2.98 -4.78
C VAL A 102 3.58 2.46 -4.27
N LEU A 103 4.51 3.38 -4.07
CA LEU A 103 5.82 3.09 -3.49
C LEU A 103 5.72 3.12 -1.96
N ALA A 104 5.90 1.97 -1.33
CA ALA A 104 5.81 1.75 0.11
C ALA A 104 7.06 1.03 0.66
N THR A 105 8.23 1.32 0.08
CA THR A 105 9.51 0.62 0.32
C THR A 105 10.26 1.08 1.58
N GLY A 106 9.53 1.58 2.57
CA GLY A 106 10.12 2.04 3.83
C GLY A 106 11.02 3.26 3.63
N ALA A 107 12.30 3.16 3.97
CA ALA A 107 13.25 4.27 3.81
C ALA A 107 14.02 4.23 2.47
N ASN A 108 13.85 3.18 1.66
CA ASN A 108 14.45 3.12 0.33
C ASN A 108 13.63 4.00 -0.62
N ARG A 109 14.30 4.94 -1.30
CA ARG A 109 13.70 5.91 -2.23
C ARG A 109 14.23 5.79 -3.65
N ASP A 110 15.03 4.76 -3.94
CA ASP A 110 15.69 4.58 -5.23
C ASP A 110 14.68 4.45 -6.37
N LEU A 111 13.58 3.70 -6.15
CA LEU A 111 12.50 3.57 -7.14
C LEU A 111 11.77 4.89 -7.39
N ALA A 112 11.62 5.75 -6.38
CA ALA A 112 11.00 7.06 -6.55
C ALA A 112 11.91 8.00 -7.35
N ASP A 113 13.22 7.96 -7.10
CA ASP A 113 14.21 8.71 -7.87
C ASP A 113 14.25 8.23 -9.33
N GLU A 114 14.24 6.91 -9.57
CA GLU A 114 14.17 6.31 -10.91
C GLU A 114 12.90 6.75 -11.67
N LEU A 115 11.76 6.79 -10.99
CA LEU A 115 10.49 7.24 -11.56
C LEU A 115 10.46 8.75 -11.86
N GLY A 116 11.43 9.51 -11.34
CA GLY A 116 11.53 10.95 -11.50
C GLY A 116 10.65 11.75 -10.54
N CYS A 117 10.27 11.17 -9.40
CA CYS A 117 9.54 11.89 -8.36
C CYS A 117 10.39 13.05 -7.81
N SER A 118 9.71 14.12 -7.39
CA SER A 118 10.35 15.26 -6.73
C SER A 118 10.63 14.96 -5.26
N PHE A 119 11.67 15.59 -4.73
CA PHE A 119 12.08 15.45 -3.33
C PHE A 119 12.10 16.81 -2.65
N THR A 120 11.86 16.79 -1.34
CA THR A 120 11.96 17.99 -0.49
C THR A 120 13.42 18.28 -0.11
N ASP A 121 13.66 19.41 0.56
CA ASP A 121 14.97 19.77 1.11
C ASP A 121 15.45 18.82 2.25
N GLU A 122 14.58 17.90 2.72
CA GLU A 122 14.88 16.89 3.74
C GLU A 122 15.17 15.50 3.15
N ASP A 123 15.42 15.42 1.83
CA ASP A 123 15.70 14.18 1.09
C ASP A 123 14.60 13.11 1.23
N VAL A 124 13.34 13.55 1.38
CA VAL A 124 12.14 12.70 1.33
C VAL A 124 11.34 12.99 0.06
N VAL A 125 10.54 12.04 -0.39
CA VAL A 125 9.70 12.22 -1.58
C VAL A 125 8.64 13.29 -1.28
N ASP A 126 8.55 14.29 -2.15
CA ASP A 126 7.57 15.37 -2.05
C ASP A 126 6.20 14.85 -2.50
N VAL A 127 5.24 14.88 -1.58
CA VAL A 127 3.87 14.43 -1.81
C VAL A 127 2.89 15.44 -1.23
N ASP A 128 1.68 15.46 -1.77
CA ASP A 128 0.60 16.21 -1.15
C ASP A 128 -0.07 15.43 0.00
N VAL A 129 -1.11 16.01 0.60
CA VAL A 129 -1.86 15.38 1.72
C VAL A 129 -2.57 14.07 1.34
N THR A 130 -2.68 13.79 0.05
CA THR A 130 -3.28 12.58 -0.51
C THR A 130 -2.23 11.52 -0.86
N MET A 131 -0.95 11.79 -0.55
CA MET A 131 0.22 10.95 -0.82
C MET A 131 0.60 10.83 -2.30
N GLU A 132 -0.03 11.62 -3.17
CA GLU A 132 0.34 11.65 -4.60
C GLU A 132 1.67 12.39 -4.77
N THR A 133 2.55 11.82 -5.59
CA THR A 133 3.86 12.40 -5.91
C THR A 133 3.73 13.45 -7.02
N SER A 134 4.87 14.03 -7.46
CA SER A 134 4.89 14.88 -8.65
C SER A 134 4.71 14.11 -9.97
N VAL A 135 4.81 12.78 -9.95
CA VAL A 135 4.45 11.91 -11.08
C VAL A 135 2.97 11.54 -10.91
N GLN A 136 2.16 11.95 -11.87
CA GLN A 136 0.72 11.71 -11.86
C GLN A 136 0.43 10.22 -11.69
N ASP A 137 -0.52 9.89 -10.80
CA ASP A 137 -0.98 8.52 -10.54
C ASP A 137 0.07 7.60 -9.87
N ALA A 138 1.23 8.15 -9.50
CA ALA A 138 2.20 7.52 -8.62
C ALA A 138 2.12 8.11 -7.21
N TYR A 139 2.08 7.23 -6.22
CA TYR A 139 1.96 7.57 -4.80
C TYR A 139 3.17 7.08 -4.03
N THR A 140 3.47 7.76 -2.91
CA THR A 140 4.55 7.34 -2.01
C THR A 140 4.12 7.50 -0.56
N THR A 141 4.44 6.53 0.29
CA THR A 141 3.82 6.43 1.62
C THR A 141 4.81 6.10 2.75
N GLY A 142 4.39 6.35 3.98
CA GLY A 142 5.12 5.93 5.18
C GLY A 142 6.47 6.63 5.32
N ALA A 143 7.54 5.86 5.56
CA ALA A 143 8.86 6.42 5.82
C ALA A 143 9.46 7.15 4.59
N MET A 144 8.99 6.88 3.38
CA MET A 144 9.51 7.55 2.18
C MET A 144 9.22 9.05 2.15
N VAL A 145 8.14 9.48 2.81
CA VAL A 145 7.65 10.88 2.84
C VAL A 145 7.89 11.58 4.19
N ARG A 146 8.65 10.95 5.09
CA ARG A 146 8.91 11.44 6.45
C ARG A 146 10.37 11.24 6.84
N ALA A 147 11.01 12.28 7.35
CA ALA A 147 12.41 12.20 7.75
C ALA A 147 12.58 11.37 9.04
N GLU A 148 11.69 11.55 10.02
CA GLU A 148 11.88 10.98 11.37
C GLU A 148 10.63 10.29 11.94
N GLU A 149 9.41 10.70 11.55
CA GLU A 149 8.16 10.22 12.16
C GLU A 149 7.72 8.85 11.64
N TRP A 150 8.48 7.81 11.96
CA TRP A 150 8.19 6.44 11.52
C TRP A 150 7.43 5.68 12.60
N GLN A 151 6.15 5.42 12.36
CA GLN A 151 5.29 4.58 13.21
C GLN A 151 4.33 3.75 12.35
N ALA A 152 4.03 2.52 12.77
CA ALA A 152 3.13 1.63 12.03
C ALA A 152 1.76 2.26 11.75
N VAL A 153 1.18 2.97 12.72
CA VAL A 153 -0.12 3.65 12.57
C VAL A 153 -0.06 4.81 11.55
N ILE A 154 1.06 5.52 11.49
CA ILE A 154 1.26 6.60 10.52
C ILE A 154 1.37 5.99 9.12
N SER A 155 2.22 4.98 8.96
CA SER A 155 2.38 4.27 7.69
C SER A 155 1.06 3.68 7.19
N ALA A 156 0.29 3.01 8.04
CA ALA A 156 -1.02 2.48 7.67
C ALA A 156 -2.01 3.59 7.26
N GLY A 157 -1.99 4.73 7.96
CA GLY A 157 -2.80 5.89 7.60
C GLY A 157 -2.43 6.52 6.26
N ASP A 158 -1.12 6.67 6.00
CA ASP A 158 -0.61 7.18 4.71
C ASP A 158 -1.03 6.23 3.56
N GLY A 159 -0.92 4.92 3.78
CA GLY A 159 -1.38 3.91 2.82
C GLY A 159 -2.87 4.01 2.48
N ALA A 160 -3.71 4.21 3.50
CA ALA A 160 -5.15 4.41 3.32
C ALA A 160 -5.46 5.74 2.60
N ALA A 161 -4.71 6.81 2.88
CA ALA A 161 -4.86 8.10 2.20
C ALA A 161 -4.57 7.98 0.70
N ALA A 162 -3.50 7.27 0.33
CA ALA A 162 -3.18 6.98 -1.07
C ALA A 162 -4.31 6.20 -1.76
N ALA A 163 -4.79 5.13 -1.12
CA ALA A 163 -5.88 4.30 -1.67
C ALA A 163 -7.18 5.08 -1.87
N LEU A 164 -7.56 5.94 -0.91
CA LEU A 164 -8.77 6.77 -1.03
C LEU A 164 -8.65 7.82 -2.14
N ASN A 165 -7.45 8.32 -2.43
CA ASN A 165 -7.22 9.20 -3.56
C ASN A 165 -7.37 8.45 -4.90
N ILE A 166 -6.77 7.27 -5.02
CA ILE A 166 -6.94 6.39 -6.19
C ILE A 166 -8.43 6.12 -6.43
N LEU A 167 -9.16 5.69 -5.39
CA LEU A 167 -10.60 5.41 -5.49
C LEU A 167 -11.42 6.66 -5.84
N THR A 168 -11.03 7.83 -5.34
CA THR A 168 -11.67 9.11 -5.72
C THR A 168 -11.51 9.40 -7.20
N LYS A 169 -10.32 9.14 -7.78
CA LYS A 169 -10.07 9.30 -9.20
C LYS A 169 -10.90 8.32 -10.03
N GLU A 170 -10.88 7.04 -9.65
CA GLU A 170 -11.61 5.97 -10.33
C GLU A 170 -13.13 6.17 -10.33
N LYS A 171 -13.71 6.65 -9.22
CA LYS A 171 -15.15 6.93 -9.15
C LYS A 171 -15.54 8.27 -9.79
N GLY A 172 -14.57 9.16 -10.03
CA GLY A 172 -14.81 10.51 -10.53
C GLY A 172 -15.50 11.44 -9.53
N GLU A 173 -15.57 11.04 -8.25
CA GLU A 173 -16.13 11.80 -7.14
C GLU A 173 -15.41 11.47 -5.83
N HIS A 174 -15.50 12.35 -4.83
CA HIS A 174 -14.89 12.12 -3.52
C HIS A 174 -15.39 10.82 -2.89
N PHE A 175 -14.48 9.88 -2.69
CA PHE A 175 -14.80 8.56 -2.16
C PHE A 175 -14.52 8.48 -0.66
N HIS A 176 -15.43 7.82 0.06
CA HIS A 176 -15.25 7.44 1.45
C HIS A 176 -15.59 5.96 1.60
N ASP A 177 -14.72 5.22 2.28
CA ASP A 177 -14.96 3.82 2.62
C ASP A 177 -15.63 3.72 3.99
N PHE A 178 -16.96 3.67 4.01
CA PHE A 178 -17.75 3.47 5.22
C PHE A 178 -18.60 2.22 5.08
N ASP A 179 -18.33 1.23 5.94
CA ASP A 179 -19.20 0.07 6.09
C ASP A 179 -20.26 0.34 7.18
N VAL A 180 -21.46 -0.19 6.97
CA VAL A 180 -22.53 -0.29 7.97
C VAL A 180 -22.67 -1.74 8.46
N PRO A 181 -23.35 -1.99 9.59
CA PRO A 181 -23.52 -3.35 10.10
C PRO A 181 -24.12 -4.36 9.11
N ALA A 182 -24.93 -3.90 8.14
CA ALA A 182 -25.45 -4.76 7.09
C ALA A 182 -24.35 -5.25 6.13
N ASP A 183 -23.38 -4.40 5.79
CA ASP A 183 -22.26 -4.76 4.93
C ASP A 183 -21.38 -5.82 5.60
N ALA A 184 -21.24 -5.75 6.93
CA ALA A 184 -20.53 -6.76 7.70
C ALA A 184 -21.19 -8.14 7.63
N GLU A 185 -22.52 -8.22 7.68
CA GLU A 185 -23.24 -9.50 7.54
C GLU A 185 -23.06 -10.10 6.14
N GLU A 186 -23.07 -9.27 5.10
CA GLU A 186 -22.84 -9.71 3.72
C GLU A 186 -21.38 -10.17 3.51
N LEU A 187 -20.41 -9.35 3.92
CA LEU A 187 -19.00 -9.62 3.73
C LEU A 187 -18.55 -10.86 4.52
N PHE A 188 -18.74 -10.88 5.84
CA PHE A 188 -18.30 -12.01 6.67
C PHE A 188 -19.17 -13.25 6.46
N GLY A 189 -20.44 -13.10 6.09
CA GLY A 189 -21.27 -14.24 5.67
C GLY A 189 -20.69 -14.94 4.44
N SER A 190 -20.27 -14.17 3.43
CA SER A 190 -19.69 -14.71 2.21
C SER A 190 -18.30 -15.35 2.41
N LEU A 191 -17.47 -14.81 3.33
CA LEU A 191 -16.17 -15.38 3.67
C LEU A 191 -16.31 -16.73 4.40
N VAL A 192 -17.30 -16.87 5.29
CA VAL A 192 -17.57 -18.13 5.99
C VAL A 192 -18.10 -19.22 5.04
N ASP A 193 -18.84 -18.84 4.00
CA ASP A 193 -19.42 -19.77 3.03
C ASP A 193 -18.45 -20.17 1.89
N ALA A 194 -17.25 -19.58 1.83
CA ALA A 194 -16.25 -19.82 0.80
C ALA A 194 -15.22 -20.93 1.13
N GLU A 195 -15.30 -21.56 2.32
CA GLU A 195 -14.45 -22.71 2.75
C GLU A 195 -14.95 -24.09 2.26
#